data_AF-A0A608ZLA2-F1
#
_entry.id   AF-A0A608ZLA2-F1
#
_cell.length_a   1.000
_cell.length_b   1.000
_cell.length_c   1.000
_cell.angle_alpha   90.00
_cell.angle_beta   90.00
_cell.angle_gamma   90.00
#
_symmetry.space_group_name_H-M   'P 1'
#
loop_
_entity.id
_entity.type
_entity.pdbx_description
1 polymer ?
#
loop_
_entity_poly.entity_id
_entity_poly.type
_entity_poly.pdbx_seq_one_letter_code
_entity_poly.pdbx_strand_id
1 'polypeptide(L)'
;MAIEVAQPVFNAINTATQSQMASMNTVMSVIGIVIGGFWIVYIQMKSLYWYFDGLTVIFKDILFTILKASIILYMALSVSWYNSTVIPVVTDFPVWLGNTISGTTHNSGNLVDGLINAYYDGFIALVNSIKFSIWDAAGNTIFIAVCSVLFYVLGGLPFLGVAIGTLITLKAATAIILILGPIFIGFLLFPQTSQYFWGWVGTIGGFMLTQVLFAV
;
A
#
# COMPACT_ATOMS: atom_id res chain seq x y z
N MET A 1 24.76 8.89 -15.93
CA MET A 1 24.32 7.83 -16.85
C MET A 1 23.44 6.90 -16.03
N ALA A 2 22.11 7.09 -16.10
CA ALA A 2 21.17 6.38 -15.26
C ALA A 2 21.20 4.89 -15.64
N ILE A 3 21.51 4.03 -14.67
CA ILE A 3 21.54 2.58 -14.89
C ILE A 3 20.07 2.10 -14.85
N GLU A 4 19.44 2.05 -16.02
CA GLU A 4 18.03 1.66 -16.23
C GLU A 4 17.80 0.13 -16.17
N VAL A 5 18.38 -0.56 -15.18
CA VAL A 5 18.22 -2.03 -15.05
C VAL A 5 16.87 -2.42 -14.42
N ALA A 6 16.26 -1.53 -13.62
CA ALA A 6 15.00 -1.80 -12.93
C ALA A 6 13.74 -1.51 -13.77
N GLN A 7 13.85 -0.71 -14.83
CA GLN A 7 12.74 -0.23 -15.64
C GLN A 7 11.96 -1.33 -16.41
N PRO A 8 12.59 -2.35 -17.02
CA PRO A 8 11.85 -3.41 -17.70
C PRO A 8 11.12 -4.36 -16.74
N VAL A 9 11.71 -4.65 -15.56
CA VAL A 9 11.04 -5.44 -14.50
C VAL A 9 9.85 -4.66 -13.94
N PHE A 10 10.00 -3.36 -13.72
CA PHE A 10 8.92 -2.50 -13.23
C PHE A 10 7.79 -2.33 -14.24
N ASN A 11 8.10 -2.24 -15.54
CA ASN A 11 7.09 -2.21 -16.60
C ASN A 11 6.34 -3.55 -16.72
N ALA A 12 7.03 -4.69 -16.55
CA ALA A 12 6.39 -6.00 -16.51
C ALA A 12 5.46 -6.14 -15.29
N ILE A 13 5.88 -5.65 -14.12
CA ILE A 13 5.08 -5.65 -12.90
C ILE A 13 3.90 -4.67 -13.01
N ASN A 14 4.09 -3.46 -13.55
CA ASN A 14 3.00 -2.51 -13.79
C ASN A 14 1.99 -3.04 -14.82
N THR A 15 2.46 -3.73 -15.87
CA THR A 15 1.59 -4.38 -16.85
C THR A 15 0.82 -5.55 -16.22
N ALA A 16 1.47 -6.35 -15.37
CA ALA A 16 0.81 -7.41 -14.61
C ALA A 16 -0.23 -6.85 -13.61
N THR A 17 0.09 -5.72 -12.97
CA THR A 17 -0.78 -5.02 -12.01
C THR A 17 -1.98 -4.38 -12.72
N GLN A 18 -1.79 -3.77 -13.89
CA GLN A 18 -2.89 -3.27 -14.72
C GLN A 18 -3.78 -4.41 -15.26
N SER A 19 -3.21 -5.55 -15.66
CA SER A 19 -3.99 -6.73 -16.04
C SER A 19 -4.83 -7.27 -14.87
N GLN A 20 -4.30 -7.15 -13.66
CA GLN A 20 -4.98 -7.52 -12.42
C GLN A 20 -6.14 -6.55 -12.07
N MET A 21 -6.02 -5.26 -12.40
CA MET A 21 -7.11 -4.28 -12.26
C MET A 21 -8.28 -4.55 -13.21
N ALA A 22 -8.02 -5.11 -14.41
CA ALA A 22 -9.10 -5.54 -15.31
C ALA A 22 -9.92 -6.70 -14.72
N SER A 23 -9.29 -7.58 -13.94
CA SER A 23 -9.98 -8.64 -13.20
C SER A 23 -10.87 -8.12 -12.07
N MET A 24 -10.61 -6.90 -11.56
CA MET A 24 -11.38 -6.29 -10.47
C MET A 24 -12.84 -6.02 -10.86
N ASN A 25 -13.10 -5.62 -12.11
CA ASN A 25 -14.46 -5.43 -12.63
C ASN A 25 -15.26 -6.73 -12.59
N THR A 26 -14.63 -7.83 -12.97
CA THR A 26 -15.25 -9.17 -12.94
C THR A 26 -15.53 -9.60 -11.51
N VAL A 27 -14.56 -9.39 -10.62
CA VAL A 27 -14.68 -9.69 -9.18
C VAL A 27 -15.85 -8.91 -8.57
N MET A 28 -15.93 -7.59 -8.78
CA MET A 28 -17.02 -6.74 -8.25
C MET A 28 -18.40 -7.15 -8.78
N SER A 29 -18.51 -7.53 -10.06
CA SER A 29 -19.77 -8.00 -10.64
C SER A 29 -20.26 -9.30 -10.00
N VAL A 30 -19.37 -10.28 -9.79
CA VAL A 30 -19.73 -11.57 -9.19
C VAL A 30 -20.09 -11.39 -7.71
N ILE A 31 -19.30 -10.60 -6.98
CA ILE A 31 -19.54 -10.31 -5.56
C ILE A 31 -20.86 -9.58 -5.37
N GLY A 32 -21.19 -8.63 -6.24
CA GLY A 32 -22.45 -7.88 -6.15
C GLY A 32 -23.67 -8.79 -6.15
N ILE A 33 -23.67 -9.84 -6.97
CA ILE A 33 -24.74 -10.83 -7.01
C ILE A 33 -24.78 -11.63 -5.70
N VAL A 34 -23.62 -12.11 -5.23
CA VAL A 34 -23.53 -12.94 -4.02
C VAL A 34 -23.94 -12.16 -2.77
N ILE A 35 -23.40 -10.97 -2.57
CA ILE A 35 -23.71 -10.10 -1.43
C ILE A 35 -25.15 -9.60 -1.50
N GLY A 36 -25.64 -9.25 -2.69
CA GLY A 36 -27.04 -8.91 -2.91
C GLY A 36 -27.98 -10.05 -2.51
N GLY A 37 -27.64 -11.29 -2.87
CA GLY A 37 -28.39 -12.48 -2.47
C GLY A 37 -28.43 -12.69 -0.95
N PHE A 38 -27.29 -12.63 -0.28
CA PHE A 38 -27.22 -12.74 1.18
C PHE A 38 -27.92 -11.56 1.89
N TRP A 39 -27.86 -10.36 1.32
CA TRP A 39 -28.54 -9.19 1.86
C TRP A 39 -30.06 -9.35 1.85
N ILE A 40 -30.63 -9.87 0.77
CA ILE A 40 -32.07 -10.15 0.70
C ILE A 40 -32.48 -11.18 1.76
N VAL A 41 -31.69 -12.24 1.97
CA VAL A 41 -31.98 -13.21 3.03
C VAL A 41 -31.90 -12.56 4.41
N TYR A 42 -30.89 -11.72 4.65
CA TYR A 42 -30.73 -11.01 5.92
C TYR A 42 -31.90 -10.07 6.24
N ILE A 43 -32.34 -9.28 5.26
CA ILE A 43 -33.46 -8.35 5.48
C ILE A 43 -34.78 -9.10 5.71
N GLN A 44 -34.99 -10.25 5.04
CA GLN A 44 -36.15 -11.11 5.27
C GLN A 44 -36.16 -11.70 6.68
N MET A 45 -35.03 -12.23 7.17
CA MET A 45 -34.93 -12.69 8.56
C MET A 45 -35.14 -11.54 9.55
N LYS A 46 -34.57 -10.36 9.28
CA LYS A 46 -34.76 -9.19 10.15
C LYS A 46 -36.21 -8.70 10.16
N SER A 47 -36.91 -8.81 9.03
CA SER A 47 -38.34 -8.48 8.93
C SER A 47 -39.24 -9.41 9.73
N LEU A 48 -38.87 -10.69 9.85
CA LEU A 48 -39.53 -11.63 10.76
C LEU A 48 -39.33 -11.23 12.23
N TYR A 49 -38.14 -10.77 12.62
CA TYR A 49 -37.91 -10.26 13.97
C TYR A 49 -38.72 -8.99 14.26
N TRP A 50 -38.80 -8.06 13.30
CA TRP A 50 -39.62 -6.85 13.44
C TRP A 50 -41.11 -7.15 13.61
N TYR A 51 -41.63 -8.24 13.04
CA TYR A 51 -43.03 -8.65 13.24
C TYR A 51 -43.35 -8.97 14.71
N PHE A 52 -42.35 -9.38 15.49
CA PHE A 52 -42.50 -9.70 16.92
C PHE A 52 -42.19 -8.51 17.86
N ASP A 53 -41.71 -7.38 17.32
CA ASP A 53 -41.39 -6.16 18.08
C ASP A 53 -42.48 -5.08 17.91
N GLY A 54 -42.49 -4.08 18.81
CA GLY A 54 -43.45 -2.97 18.76
C GLY A 54 -43.18 -1.96 17.63
N LEU A 55 -44.24 -1.45 16.99
CA LEU A 55 -44.21 -0.57 15.80
C LEU A 55 -43.27 0.65 15.88
N THR A 56 -43.04 1.24 17.06
CA THR A 56 -42.21 2.45 17.21
C THR A 56 -40.71 2.17 17.10
N VAL A 57 -40.24 0.98 17.47
CA VAL A 57 -38.82 0.57 17.35
C VAL A 57 -38.49 0.19 15.91
N ILE A 58 -39.47 -0.35 15.19
CA ILE A 58 -39.36 -0.88 13.84
C ILE A 58 -38.98 0.20 12.82
N PHE A 59 -39.65 1.36 12.81
CA PHE A 59 -39.37 2.40 11.80
C PHE A 59 -37.96 2.94 11.87
N LYS A 60 -37.45 3.18 13.09
CA LYS A 60 -36.07 3.66 13.29
C LYS A 60 -35.06 2.61 12.84
N ASP A 61 -35.24 1.36 13.23
CA ASP A 61 -34.29 0.30 12.91
C ASP A 61 -34.28 -0.05 11.41
N ILE A 62 -35.44 -0.09 10.76
CA ILE A 62 -35.53 -0.25 9.29
C ILE A 62 -34.74 0.84 8.58
N LEU A 63 -34.98 2.10 8.93
CA LEU A 63 -34.40 3.24 8.23
C LEU A 63 -32.87 3.25 8.38
N PHE A 64 -32.35 3.04 9.58
CA PHE A 64 -30.89 2.96 9.80
C PHE A 64 -30.27 1.73 9.13
N THR A 65 -30.98 0.60 9.08
CA THR A 65 -30.49 -0.63 8.43
C THR A 65 -30.36 -0.45 6.92
N ILE A 66 -31.39 0.10 6.28
CA ILE A 66 -31.40 0.36 4.83
C ILE A 66 -30.39 1.46 4.48
N LEU A 67 -30.30 2.52 5.29
CA LEU A 67 -29.33 3.60 5.09
C LEU A 67 -27.89 3.07 5.17
N LYS A 68 -27.57 2.33 6.23
CA LYS A 68 -26.24 1.72 6.41
C LYS A 68 -25.90 0.82 5.22
N ALA A 69 -26.82 -0.04 4.81
CA ALA A 69 -26.59 -0.94 3.69
C ALA A 69 -26.43 -0.22 2.35
N SER A 70 -27.20 0.84 2.10
CA SER A 70 -27.11 1.61 0.87
C SER A 70 -25.73 2.27 0.73
N ILE A 71 -25.21 2.84 1.83
CA ILE A 71 -23.87 3.45 1.85
C ILE A 71 -22.79 2.39 1.61
N ILE A 72 -22.88 1.25 2.28
CA ILE A 72 -21.88 0.17 2.16
C ILE A 72 -21.92 -0.45 0.76
N LEU A 73 -23.09 -0.73 0.21
CA LEU A 73 -23.24 -1.31 -1.13
C LEU A 73 -22.76 -0.34 -2.21
N TYR A 74 -23.00 0.97 -2.05
CA TYR A 74 -22.43 1.97 -2.94
C TYR A 74 -20.89 1.92 -2.93
N MET A 75 -20.27 1.86 -1.76
CA MET A 75 -18.81 1.77 -1.63
C MET A 75 -18.24 0.42 -2.10
N ALA A 76 -18.98 -0.68 -1.93
CA ALA A 76 -18.54 -2.02 -2.31
C ALA A 76 -18.71 -2.33 -3.81
N LEU A 77 -19.71 -1.77 -4.47
CA LEU A 77 -20.08 -2.12 -5.85
C LEU A 77 -19.75 -1.04 -6.88
N SER A 78 -19.42 0.18 -6.44
CA SER A 78 -18.97 1.24 -7.35
C SER A 78 -17.49 1.10 -7.68
N VAL A 79 -17.21 0.49 -8.84
CA VAL A 79 -15.85 0.38 -9.41
C VAL A 79 -15.19 1.75 -9.53
N SER A 80 -15.94 2.74 -10.02
CA SER A 80 -15.42 4.09 -10.25
C SER A 80 -14.95 4.73 -8.94
N TRP A 81 -15.75 4.62 -7.88
CA TRP A 81 -15.41 5.17 -6.58
C TRP A 81 -14.21 4.46 -5.95
N TYR A 82 -14.15 3.13 -6.08
CA TYR A 82 -13.04 2.33 -5.54
C TYR A 82 -11.70 2.72 -6.21
N ASN A 83 -11.68 2.81 -7.54
CA ASN A 83 -10.50 3.21 -8.30
C ASN A 83 -10.05 4.64 -8.05
N SER A 84 -10.98 5.58 -7.82
CA SER A 84 -10.64 6.99 -7.61
C SER A 84 -10.26 7.31 -6.16
N THR A 85 -10.70 6.49 -5.20
CA THR A 85 -10.64 6.84 -3.78
C THR A 85 -9.81 5.85 -2.99
N VAL A 86 -10.08 4.55 -3.09
CA VAL A 86 -9.43 3.55 -2.24
C VAL A 86 -8.04 3.21 -2.75
N ILE A 87 -7.89 2.97 -4.05
CA ILE A 87 -6.59 2.60 -4.64
C ILE A 87 -5.56 3.72 -4.44
N PRO A 88 -5.82 4.99 -4.81
CA PRO A 88 -4.83 6.05 -4.68
C PRO A 88 -4.45 6.32 -3.23
N VAL A 89 -5.39 6.22 -2.29
CA VAL A 89 -5.09 6.36 -0.86
C VAL A 89 -4.10 5.30 -0.41
N VAL A 90 -4.25 4.04 -0.85
CA VAL A 90 -3.36 2.95 -0.44
C VAL A 90 -2.01 3.00 -1.17
N THR A 91 -1.97 3.44 -2.42
CA THR A 91 -0.72 3.48 -3.21
C THR A 91 0.10 4.73 -2.96
N ASP A 92 -0.54 5.88 -2.74
CA ASP A 92 0.14 7.18 -2.75
C ASP A 92 0.47 7.64 -1.32
N PHE A 93 -0.30 7.21 -0.32
CA PHE A 93 -0.03 7.55 1.08
C PHE A 93 1.34 7.07 1.56
N PRO A 94 1.82 5.83 1.26
CA PRO A 94 3.16 5.41 1.66
C PRO A 94 4.23 6.29 1.01
N VAL A 95 4.05 6.67 -0.25
CA VAL A 95 4.98 7.56 -0.98
C VAL A 95 5.01 8.94 -0.33
N TRP A 96 3.85 9.51 -0.05
CA TRP A 96 3.74 10.80 0.62
C TRP A 96 4.37 10.79 2.02
N LEU A 97 4.07 9.77 2.83
CA LEU A 97 4.57 9.68 4.20
C LEU A 97 6.09 9.44 4.22
N GLY A 98 6.60 8.56 3.33
CA GLY A 98 8.03 8.34 3.16
C GLY A 98 8.77 9.61 2.77
N ASN A 99 8.31 10.33 1.73
CA ASN A 99 8.93 11.58 1.30
C ASN A 99 8.90 12.66 2.41
N THR A 100 7.82 12.71 3.19
CA THR A 100 7.69 13.64 4.31
C THR A 100 8.67 13.34 5.44
N ILE A 101 8.84 12.06 5.80
CA ILE A 101 9.75 11.64 6.88
C ILE A 101 11.22 11.78 6.46
N SER A 102 11.55 11.41 5.22
CA SER A 102 12.92 11.51 4.70
C SER A 102 13.36 12.97 4.45
N GLY A 103 12.45 13.95 4.55
CA GLY A 103 12.75 15.37 4.38
C GLY A 103 13.25 15.73 2.96
N THR A 104 13.07 14.83 1.99
CA THR A 104 13.55 15.02 0.63
C THR A 104 12.51 15.79 -0.18
N THR A 105 12.90 16.96 -0.73
CA THR A 105 12.04 17.77 -1.62
C THR A 105 11.90 17.17 -3.02
N HIS A 106 12.56 16.04 -3.28
CA HIS A 106 12.46 15.33 -4.53
C HIS A 106 11.12 14.60 -4.57
N ASN A 107 10.27 15.02 -5.50
CA ASN A 107 8.99 14.40 -5.83
C ASN A 107 9.23 13.01 -6.48
N SER A 108 9.81 12.11 -5.72
CA SER A 108 10.10 10.74 -6.14
C SER A 108 8.77 10.02 -6.19
N GLY A 109 8.24 9.78 -7.38
CA GLY A 109 6.99 9.03 -7.58
C GLY A 109 7.06 7.57 -7.13
N ASN A 110 8.20 7.14 -6.59
CA ASN A 110 8.46 5.78 -6.14
C ASN A 110 9.45 5.79 -4.96
N LEU A 111 9.12 5.07 -3.89
CA LEU A 111 9.94 4.93 -2.68
C LEU A 111 11.30 4.27 -2.94
N VAL A 112 11.36 3.38 -3.95
CA VAL A 112 12.60 2.71 -4.36
C VAL A 112 13.62 3.70 -4.93
N ASP A 113 13.16 4.65 -5.74
CA ASP A 113 14.05 5.65 -6.33
C ASP A 113 14.56 6.62 -5.26
N GLY A 114 13.72 6.94 -4.27
CA GLY A 114 14.12 7.70 -3.08
C GLY A 114 15.26 7.02 -2.30
N LEU A 115 15.13 5.71 -2.04
CA LEU A 115 16.14 4.92 -1.35
C LEU A 115 17.48 4.85 -2.13
N ILE A 116 17.42 4.65 -3.45
CA ILE A 116 18.62 4.62 -4.31
C ILE A 116 19.32 5.98 -4.31
N ASN A 117 18.56 7.06 -4.45
CA ASN A 117 19.11 8.42 -4.45
C ASN A 117 19.72 8.77 -3.09
N ALA A 118 19.06 8.41 -1.98
CA ALA A 118 19.61 8.62 -0.64
C ALA A 118 20.93 7.86 -0.41
N TYR A 119 21.04 6.63 -0.91
CA TYR A 119 22.29 5.86 -0.88
C TYR A 119 23.39 6.53 -1.72
N TYR A 120 23.04 7.03 -2.90
CA TYR A 120 23.99 7.72 -3.79
C TYR A 120 24.47 9.06 -3.19
N ASP A 121 23.57 9.85 -2.63
CA ASP A 121 23.90 11.11 -1.96
C ASP A 121 24.76 10.88 -0.72
N GLY A 122 24.47 9.84 0.06
CA GLY A 122 25.29 9.39 1.19
C GLY A 122 26.70 8.99 0.75
N PHE A 123 26.84 8.30 -0.38
CA PHE A 123 28.13 7.97 -0.96
C PHE A 123 28.92 9.23 -1.37
N ILE A 124 28.29 10.18 -2.06
CA ILE A 124 28.92 11.45 -2.44
C ILE A 124 29.35 12.25 -1.19
N ALA A 125 28.50 12.33 -0.17
CA ALA A 125 28.83 13.02 1.08
C ALA A 125 30.03 12.37 1.78
N LEU A 126 30.09 11.03 1.80
CA LEU A 126 31.22 10.29 2.36
C LEU A 126 32.50 10.60 1.57
N VAL A 127 32.48 10.54 0.24
CA VAL A 127 33.63 10.87 -0.61
C VAL A 127 34.08 12.32 -0.43
N ASN A 128 33.14 13.28 -0.33
CA ASN A 128 33.46 14.70 -0.13
C ASN A 128 33.96 15.01 1.29
N SER A 129 33.57 14.22 2.29
CA SER A 129 34.04 14.36 3.68
C SER A 129 35.48 13.87 3.86
N ILE A 130 35.95 13.00 2.97
CA ILE A 130 37.33 12.56 2.91
C ILE A 130 38.17 13.71 2.35
N LYS A 131 38.86 14.43 3.24
CA LYS A 131 39.88 15.41 2.85
C LYS A 131 41.06 14.68 2.20
N PHE A 132 41.06 14.53 0.89
CA PHE A 132 42.23 14.06 0.13
C PHE A 132 43.32 15.14 0.14
N SER A 133 44.08 15.24 1.24
CA SER A 133 45.33 15.99 1.24
C SER A 133 46.46 15.07 0.79
N ILE A 134 46.75 15.04 -0.51
CA ILE A 134 47.84 14.23 -1.08
C ILE A 134 49.22 14.73 -0.58
N TRP A 135 49.28 15.96 -0.06
CA TRP A 135 50.50 16.65 0.32
C TRP A 135 50.76 16.71 1.83
N ASP A 136 49.79 16.30 2.67
CA ASP A 136 49.90 16.35 4.15
C ASP A 136 49.28 15.12 4.85
N ALA A 137 48.65 14.19 4.11
CA ALA A 137 48.04 13.01 4.71
C ALA A 137 49.07 11.90 4.92
N ALA A 138 49.36 11.59 6.19
CA ALA A 138 50.00 10.35 6.60
C ALA A 138 49.28 9.15 5.93
N GLY A 139 50.04 8.14 5.47
CA GLY A 139 49.47 6.97 4.77
C GLY A 139 48.33 6.25 5.53
N ASN A 140 48.25 6.44 6.85
CA ASN A 140 47.14 5.99 7.70
C ASN A 140 45.79 6.65 7.33
N THR A 141 45.78 7.95 7.02
CA THR A 141 44.55 8.69 6.68
C THR A 141 43.98 8.25 5.33
N ILE A 142 44.86 7.97 4.35
CA ILE A 142 44.47 7.42 3.05
C ILE A 142 43.94 5.99 3.20
N PHE A 143 44.59 5.16 4.03
CA PHE A 143 44.13 3.79 4.30
C PHE A 143 42.75 3.76 4.98
N ILE A 144 42.50 4.63 5.97
CA ILE A 144 41.19 4.73 6.63
C ILE A 144 40.10 5.21 5.65
N ALA A 145 40.43 6.14 4.76
CA ALA A 145 39.52 6.62 3.73
C ALA A 145 39.15 5.54 2.70
N VAL A 146 40.12 4.72 2.28
CA VAL A 146 39.85 3.59 1.37
C VAL A 146 39.01 2.53 2.08
N CYS A 147 39.33 2.19 3.33
CA CYS A 147 38.55 1.23 4.13
C CYS A 147 37.11 1.70 4.37
N SER A 148 36.87 2.98 4.67
CA SER A 148 35.51 3.49 4.91
C SER A 148 34.62 3.41 3.67
N VAL A 149 35.18 3.73 2.48
CA VAL A 149 34.49 3.54 1.20
C VAL A 149 34.20 2.06 0.95
N LEU A 150 35.17 1.18 1.21
CA LEU A 150 35.03 -0.27 0.99
C LEU A 150 33.95 -0.88 1.89
N PHE A 151 33.90 -0.50 3.17
CA PHE A 151 32.83 -0.92 4.09
C PHE A 151 31.46 -0.35 3.71
N TYR A 152 31.41 0.90 3.22
CA TYR A 152 30.16 1.51 2.77
C TYR A 152 29.56 0.82 1.55
N VAL A 153 30.41 0.41 0.59
CA VAL A 153 29.97 -0.31 -0.61
C VAL A 153 29.64 -1.76 -0.29
N LEU A 154 30.51 -2.48 0.44
CA LEU A 154 30.26 -3.89 0.78
C LEU A 154 29.08 -4.09 1.72
N GLY A 155 28.84 -3.16 2.66
CA GLY A 155 27.70 -3.23 3.58
C GLY A 155 26.42 -2.65 2.99
N GLY A 156 26.53 -1.52 2.29
CA GLY A 156 25.38 -0.78 1.79
C GLY A 156 24.69 -1.43 0.59
N LEU A 157 25.46 -2.01 -0.33
CA LEU A 157 24.91 -2.61 -1.55
C LEU A 157 24.03 -3.86 -1.30
N PRO A 158 24.42 -4.84 -0.45
CA PRO A 158 23.52 -5.94 -0.11
C PRO A 158 22.30 -5.49 0.71
N PHE A 159 22.45 -4.49 1.59
CA PHE A 159 21.33 -3.89 2.31
C PHE A 159 20.31 -3.26 1.33
N LEU A 160 20.80 -2.46 0.38
CA LEU A 160 19.98 -1.84 -0.67
C LEU A 160 19.23 -2.90 -1.48
N GLY A 161 19.89 -4.00 -1.85
CA GLY A 161 19.26 -5.11 -2.57
C GLY A 161 18.09 -5.73 -1.79
N VAL A 162 18.25 -5.98 -0.50
CA VAL A 162 17.18 -6.51 0.35
C VAL A 162 16.04 -5.50 0.49
N ALA A 163 16.34 -4.24 0.75
CA ALA A 163 15.33 -3.18 0.90
C ALA A 163 14.51 -2.97 -0.38
N ILE A 164 15.15 -2.96 -1.55
CA ILE A 164 14.44 -2.86 -2.83
C ILE A 164 13.56 -4.10 -3.06
N GLY A 165 14.09 -5.30 -2.78
CA GLY A 165 13.35 -6.55 -2.94
C GLY A 165 12.11 -6.61 -2.05
N THR A 166 12.20 -6.16 -0.80
CA THR A 166 11.04 -6.08 0.10
C THR A 166 10.03 -5.04 -0.39
N LEU A 167 10.45 -3.82 -0.75
CA LEU A 167 9.54 -2.79 -1.28
C LEU A 167 8.75 -3.24 -2.50
N ILE A 168 9.40 -3.93 -3.46
CA ILE A 168 8.72 -4.49 -4.64
C ILE A 168 7.70 -5.56 -4.23
N THR A 169 8.11 -6.47 -3.34
CA THR A 169 7.23 -7.55 -2.85
C THR A 169 6.01 -6.98 -2.13
N LEU A 170 6.20 -5.96 -1.28
CA LEU A 170 5.11 -5.28 -0.59
C LEU A 170 4.17 -4.57 -1.57
N LYS A 171 4.69 -3.91 -2.61
CA LYS A 171 3.86 -3.27 -3.63
C LYS A 171 2.98 -4.28 -4.37
N ALA A 172 3.54 -5.42 -4.74
CA ALA A 172 2.80 -6.49 -5.39
C ALA A 172 1.74 -7.12 -4.45
N ALA A 173 2.09 -7.38 -3.18
CA ALA A 173 1.18 -7.92 -2.19
C ALA A 173 -0.01 -6.99 -1.91
N THR A 174 0.24 -5.69 -1.78
CA THR A 174 -0.80 -4.66 -1.61
C THR A 174 -1.72 -4.58 -2.83
N ALA A 175 -1.20 -4.70 -4.05
CA ALA A 175 -2.03 -4.71 -5.26
C ALA A 175 -2.99 -5.92 -5.28
N ILE A 176 -2.51 -7.11 -4.93
CA ILE A 176 -3.34 -8.33 -4.90
C ILE A 176 -4.43 -8.20 -3.82
N ILE A 177 -4.10 -7.68 -2.64
CA ILE A 177 -5.08 -7.55 -1.55
C ILE A 177 -6.13 -6.46 -1.81
N LEU A 178 -5.78 -5.44 -2.61
CA LEU A 178 -6.72 -4.40 -3.08
C LEU A 178 -7.75 -4.97 -4.05
N ILE A 179 -7.38 -5.91 -4.93
CA ILE A 179 -8.35 -6.54 -5.86
C ILE A 179 -9.47 -7.25 -5.09
N LEU A 180 -9.14 -7.85 -3.94
CA LEU A 180 -10.11 -8.50 -3.05
C LEU A 180 -10.85 -7.52 -2.14
N GLY A 181 -10.44 -6.24 -2.11
CA GLY A 181 -11.00 -5.20 -1.25
C GLY A 181 -12.52 -5.05 -1.30
N PRO A 182 -13.17 -5.09 -2.48
CA PRO A 182 -14.63 -5.02 -2.57
C PRO A 182 -15.38 -6.11 -1.78
N ILE A 183 -14.80 -7.31 -1.66
CA ILE A 183 -15.37 -8.41 -0.83
C ILE A 183 -15.37 -7.98 0.63
N PHE A 184 -14.23 -7.49 1.11
CA PHE A 184 -14.06 -7.10 2.51
C PHE A 184 -14.94 -5.91 2.88
N ILE A 185 -15.10 -4.92 1.98
CA ILE A 185 -16.06 -3.81 2.17
C ILE A 185 -17.49 -4.35 2.26
N GLY A 186 -17.84 -5.30 1.40
CA GLY A 186 -19.13 -5.97 1.42
C GLY A 186 -19.41 -6.73 2.73
N PHE A 187 -18.40 -7.29 3.39
CA PHE A 187 -18.56 -7.93 4.71
C PHE A 187 -18.91 -6.95 5.84
N LEU A 188 -18.75 -5.64 5.67
CA LEU A 188 -19.17 -4.62 6.65
C LEU A 188 -20.71 -4.56 6.81
N LEU A 189 -21.43 -5.03 5.80
CA LEU A 189 -22.89 -5.02 5.77
C LEU A 189 -23.48 -5.98 6.81
N PHE A 190 -22.80 -7.10 7.10
CA PHE A 190 -23.21 -8.02 8.17
C PHE A 190 -22.37 -7.82 9.44
N PRO A 191 -22.99 -7.65 10.62
CA PRO A 191 -22.25 -7.40 11.86
C PRO A 191 -21.34 -8.58 12.27
N GLN A 192 -21.67 -9.81 11.86
CA GLN A 192 -20.84 -10.99 12.15
C GLN A 192 -19.56 -11.04 11.31
N THR A 193 -19.57 -10.51 10.08
CA THR A 193 -18.43 -10.55 9.16
C THR A 193 -17.64 -9.25 9.13
N SER A 194 -18.09 -8.20 9.82
CA SER A 194 -17.40 -6.89 9.82
C SER A 194 -15.98 -6.95 10.39
N GLN A 195 -15.64 -7.98 11.18
CA GLN A 195 -14.27 -8.21 11.63
C GLN A 195 -13.27 -8.40 10.48
N TYR A 196 -13.69 -9.02 9.36
CA TYR A 196 -12.82 -9.26 8.22
C TYR A 196 -12.47 -7.97 7.49
N PHE A 197 -13.39 -7.00 7.46
CA PHE A 197 -13.10 -5.66 6.95
C PHE A 197 -12.00 -4.99 7.77
N TRP A 198 -12.12 -4.99 9.10
CA TRP A 198 -11.11 -4.39 9.97
C TRP A 198 -9.76 -5.10 9.89
N GLY A 199 -9.75 -6.43 9.74
CA GLY A 199 -8.53 -7.20 9.49
C GLY A 199 -7.85 -6.83 8.16
N TRP A 200 -8.65 -6.62 7.10
CA TRP A 200 -8.16 -6.16 5.81
C TRP A 200 -7.56 -4.75 5.89
N VAL A 201 -8.25 -3.81 6.53
CA VAL A 201 -7.73 -2.44 6.79
C VAL A 201 -6.42 -2.49 7.58
N GLY A 202 -6.34 -3.32 8.62
CA GLY A 202 -5.13 -3.49 9.42
C GLY A 202 -3.96 -4.07 8.61
N THR A 203 -4.23 -5.02 7.71
CA THR A 203 -3.19 -5.62 6.85
C THR A 203 -2.66 -4.61 5.84
N ILE A 204 -3.56 -3.85 5.19
CA ILE A 204 -3.17 -2.77 4.28
C ILE A 204 -2.36 -1.71 5.01
N GLY A 205 -2.83 -1.23 6.16
CA GLY A 205 -2.12 -0.25 6.97
C GLY A 205 -0.73 -0.75 7.40
N GLY A 206 -0.62 -2.02 7.77
CA GLY A 206 0.66 -2.67 8.08
C GLY A 206 1.62 -2.64 6.91
N PHE A 207 1.18 -3.07 5.71
CA PHE A 207 2.01 -3.02 4.50
C PHE A 207 2.41 -1.59 4.14
N MET A 208 1.50 -0.63 4.24
CA MET A 208 1.79 0.79 3.99
C MET A 208 2.86 1.32 4.94
N LEU A 209 2.74 1.02 6.24
CA LEU A 209 3.72 1.44 7.24
C LEU A 209 5.09 0.77 7.02
N THR A 210 5.10 -0.53 6.70
CA THR A 210 6.35 -1.23 6.40
C THR A 210 7.04 -0.66 5.15
N GLN A 211 6.29 -0.30 4.11
CA GLN A 211 6.86 0.38 2.94
C GLN A 211 7.54 1.71 3.32
N VAL A 212 6.93 2.49 4.20
CA VAL A 212 7.50 3.75 4.70
C VAL A 212 8.78 3.48 5.52
N LEU A 213 8.75 2.50 6.42
CA LEU A 213 9.89 2.18 7.28
C LEU A 213 11.13 1.72 6.50
N PHE A 214 10.95 1.00 5.39
CA PHE A 214 12.06 0.59 4.54
C PHE A 214 12.54 1.69 3.59
N ALA A 215 11.76 2.75 3.38
CA ALA A 215 12.10 3.83 2.47
C ALA A 215 12.88 4.98 3.12
N VAL A 216 12.92 5.03 4.45
CA VAL A 216 13.69 5.98 5.27
C VAL A 216 14.97 5.32 5.72
#